data_AF-A0A9D1VBD0-F1
#
_entry.id   AF-A0A9D1VBD0-F1
#
_cell.length_a   1.000
_cell.length_b   1.000
_cell.length_c   1.000
_cell.angle_alpha   90.00
_cell.angle_beta   90.00
_cell.angle_gamma   90.00
#
_symmetry.space_group_name_H-M   'P 1'
#
loop_
_entity.id
_entity.type
_entity.pdbx_description
1 polymer ?
#
loop_
_entity_poly.entity_id
_entity_poly.type
_entity_poly.pdbx_seq_one_letter_code
_entity_poly.pdbx_strand_id
1 'polypeptide(L)'
;VVATTLRMCGHGEHDDSSYIPAELKAAYADRDPLEVARRQLTELGWLSPEADADLRQRCADEVQRCVAQAQREPGPDPRTEDWHATSWLPIR
;
A
#
# COMPACT_ATOMS: atom_id res chain seq x y z
N VAL A 1 -16.17 -10.05 -13.77
CA VAL A 1 -14.75 -10.50 -13.69
C VAL A 1 -14.37 -10.55 -12.22
N VAL A 2 -13.70 -11.60 -11.76
CA VAL A 2 -13.25 -11.77 -10.36
C VAL A 2 -11.75 -12.09 -10.36
N ALA A 3 -10.99 -11.44 -9.48
CA ALA A 3 -9.55 -11.67 -9.32
C ALA A 3 -9.26 -12.47 -8.05
N THR A 4 -8.38 -13.46 -8.15
CA THR A 4 -7.89 -14.23 -7.00
C THR A 4 -6.55 -13.65 -6.56
N THR A 5 -6.48 -13.14 -5.33
CA THR A 5 -5.29 -12.51 -4.75
C THR A 5 -5.10 -12.91 -3.29
N LEU A 6 -3.93 -12.62 -2.72
CA LEU A 6 -3.62 -12.84 -1.31
C LEU A 6 -3.17 -11.52 -0.66
N ARG A 7 -3.77 -11.19 0.49
CA ARG A 7 -3.22 -10.15 1.37
C ARG A 7 -2.10 -10.75 2.20
N MET A 8 -0.88 -10.24 2.00
CA MET A 8 0.32 -10.79 2.65
C MET A 8 0.38 -10.49 4.15
N CYS A 9 -0.30 -9.42 4.59
CA CYS A 9 -0.43 -8.99 5.99
C CYS A 9 -1.80 -9.39 6.58
N GLY A 10 -1.94 -9.25 7.91
CA GLY A 10 -3.20 -9.48 8.62
C GLY A 10 -4.30 -8.46 8.29
N HIS A 11 -5.45 -8.63 8.92
CA HIS A 11 -6.65 -7.82 8.71
C HIS A 11 -6.49 -6.35 9.05
N GLY A 12 -5.75 -6.07 10.10
CA GLY A 12 -5.23 -4.75 10.40
C GLY A 12 -3.91 -4.89 11.12
N GLU A 13 -3.38 -3.77 11.59
CA GLU A 13 -2.09 -3.70 12.28
C GLU A 13 -1.99 -4.65 13.49
N HIS A 14 -3.12 -4.95 14.13
CA HIS A 14 -3.19 -5.84 15.29
C HIS A 14 -3.28 -7.34 14.95
N ASP A 15 -3.45 -7.69 13.68
CA ASP A 15 -3.61 -9.08 13.22
C ASP A 15 -2.28 -9.60 12.67
N ASP A 16 -1.72 -10.61 13.33
CA ASP A 16 -0.45 -11.22 12.97
C ASP A 16 -0.53 -12.19 11.78
N SER A 17 -1.73 -12.44 11.25
CA SER A 17 -2.02 -13.34 10.12
C SER A 17 -1.57 -14.78 10.32
N SER A 18 -1.52 -15.25 11.57
CA SER A 18 -1.12 -16.62 11.94
C SER A 18 -2.05 -17.71 11.39
N TYR A 19 -3.31 -17.36 11.05
CA TYR A 19 -4.28 -18.28 10.44
C TYR A 19 -4.03 -18.54 8.94
N ILE A 20 -3.09 -17.83 8.31
CA ILE A 20 -2.73 -18.05 6.92
C ILE A 20 -1.53 -19.01 6.87
N PRO A 21 -1.65 -20.18 6.23
CA PRO A 21 -0.54 -21.13 6.11
C PRO A 21 0.70 -20.50 5.48
N ALA A 22 1.88 -20.79 6.02
CA ALA A 22 3.14 -20.23 5.55
C ALA A 22 3.43 -20.63 4.09
N GLU A 23 3.06 -21.85 3.71
CA GLU A 23 3.22 -22.39 2.36
C GLU A 23 2.37 -21.61 1.35
N LEU A 24 1.18 -21.16 1.77
CA LEU A 24 0.31 -20.33 0.95
C LEU A 24 0.92 -18.94 0.73
N LYS A 25 1.48 -18.31 1.78
CA LYS A 25 2.18 -17.03 1.65
C LYS A 25 3.38 -17.15 0.71
N ALA A 26 4.19 -18.21 0.87
CA ALA A 26 5.34 -18.45 0.00
C ALA A 26 4.91 -18.61 -1.47
N ALA A 27 3.87 -19.41 -1.75
CA ALA A 27 3.37 -19.61 -3.10
C ALA A 27 2.85 -18.33 -3.78
N TYR A 28 2.38 -17.35 -3.01
CA TYR A 28 1.97 -16.04 -3.52
C TYR A 28 3.08 -15.00 -3.54
N ALA A 29 4.11 -15.13 -2.70
CA ALA A 29 5.30 -14.28 -2.77
C ALA A 29 5.99 -14.40 -4.14
N ASP A 30 6.08 -15.60 -4.69
CA ASP A 30 6.59 -15.84 -6.06
C ASP A 30 5.69 -15.23 -7.16
N ARG A 31 4.47 -14.85 -6.82
CA ARG A 31 3.45 -14.25 -7.70
C ARG A 31 3.21 -12.79 -7.40
N ASP A 32 4.16 -12.12 -6.72
CA ASP A 32 4.07 -10.69 -6.46
C ASP A 32 3.79 -9.96 -7.79
N PRO A 33 2.65 -9.25 -7.90
CA PRO A 33 2.26 -8.59 -9.13
C PRO A 33 3.28 -7.53 -9.60
N LEU A 34 4.02 -6.91 -8.68
CA LEU A 34 5.07 -5.96 -9.03
C LEU A 34 6.26 -6.66 -9.68
N GLU A 35 6.69 -7.79 -9.14
CA GLU A 35 7.80 -8.57 -9.71
C GLU A 35 7.42 -9.21 -11.05
N VAL A 36 6.18 -9.69 -11.17
CA VAL A 36 5.64 -10.20 -12.44
C VAL A 36 5.62 -9.10 -13.50
N ALA A 37 5.08 -7.93 -13.18
CA ALA A 37 5.04 -6.80 -14.10
C ALA A 37 6.45 -6.34 -14.49
N ARG A 38 7.35 -6.19 -13.52
CA ARG A 38 8.74 -5.80 -13.75
C ARG A 38 9.45 -6.74 -14.71
N ARG A 39 9.35 -8.06 -14.48
CA ARG A 39 9.91 -9.07 -15.39
C ARG A 39 9.35 -8.92 -16.80
N GLN A 40 8.03 -8.83 -16.95
CA GLN A 40 7.39 -8.69 -18.26
C GLN A 40 7.82 -7.41 -19.00
N LEU A 41 7.90 -6.28 -18.29
CA LEU A 41 8.30 -5.00 -18.87
C LEU A 41 9.77 -5.01 -19.30
N THR A 42 10.65 -5.64 -18.52
CA THR A 42 12.06 -5.81 -18.89
C THR A 42 12.24 -6.77 -20.07
N GLU A 43 11.53 -7.90 -20.10
CA GLU A 43 11.54 -8.86 -21.22
C GLU A 43 11.07 -8.23 -22.53
N LEU A 44 10.10 -7.31 -22.46
CA LEU A 44 9.61 -6.54 -23.61
C LEU A 44 10.52 -5.35 -24.00
N GLY A 45 11.57 -5.08 -23.22
CA GLY A 45 12.47 -3.94 -23.43
C GLY A 45 11.83 -2.58 -23.12
N TRP A 46 10.72 -2.55 -22.38
CA TRP A 46 10.00 -1.33 -22.00
C TRP A 46 10.52 -0.71 -20.70
N LEU A 47 11.28 -1.48 -19.92
CA LEU A 47 11.87 -1.05 -18.66
C LEU A 47 13.33 -1.50 -18.57
N SER A 48 14.26 -0.54 -18.58
CA SER A 48 15.68 -0.82 -18.33
C SER A 48 15.95 -0.97 -16.82
N PRO A 49 17.04 -1.67 -16.44
CA PRO A 49 17.44 -1.78 -15.03
C PRO A 49 17.65 -0.42 -14.35
N GLU A 50 18.20 0.55 -15.07
CA GLU A 50 18.44 1.91 -14.55
C GLU A 50 17.11 2.65 -14.32
N ALA A 51 16.18 2.54 -15.27
CA ALA A 51 14.85 3.14 -15.16
C ALA A 51 14.01 2.52 -14.03
N ASP A 52 14.11 1.20 -13.83
CA ASP A 52 13.48 0.50 -12.69
C ASP A 52 14.04 1.00 -11.35
N ALA A 53 15.37 1.08 -11.23
CA ALA A 53 16.02 1.57 -10.02
C ALA A 53 15.64 3.03 -9.70
N ASP A 54 15.66 3.91 -10.71
CA ASP A 54 15.23 5.31 -10.56
C ASP A 54 13.77 5.41 -10.12
N LEU A 55 12.86 4.65 -10.76
CA LEU A 55 11.44 4.65 -10.41
C LEU A 55 11.23 4.23 -8.94
N ARG A 56 11.89 3.17 -8.50
CA ARG A 56 11.80 2.69 -7.11
C ARG A 56 12.31 3.72 -6.12
N GLN A 57 13.42 4.39 -6.43
CA GLN A 57 13.97 5.45 -5.58
C GLN A 57 12.99 6.62 -5.47
N ARG A 58 12.44 7.10 -6.59
CA ARG A 58 11.46 8.20 -6.60
C ARG A 58 10.21 7.87 -5.79
N CYS A 59 9.68 6.66 -5.92
CA CYS A 59 8.54 6.20 -5.13
C CYS A 59 8.86 6.15 -3.63
N ALA A 60 10.04 5.63 -3.27
CA ALA A 60 10.47 5.60 -1.87
C ALA A 60 10.60 7.01 -1.29
N ASP A 61 11.23 7.94 -2.02
CA ASP A 61 11.39 9.33 -1.61
C ASP A 61 10.04 10.04 -1.43
N GLU A 62 9.08 9.77 -2.32
CA GLU A 62 7.71 10.28 -2.20
C GLU A 62 7.02 9.77 -0.94
N VAL A 63 7.07 8.45 -0.68
CA VAL A 63 6.52 7.87 0.55
C VAL A 63 7.15 8.51 1.79
N GLN A 64 8.48 8.66 1.82
CA GLN A 64 9.17 9.28 2.96
C GLN A 64 8.76 10.74 3.16
N ARG A 65 8.64 11.53 2.09
CA ARG A 65 8.16 12.91 2.18
C ARG A 65 6.73 12.99 2.72
N CYS A 66 5.83 12.15 2.22
CA CYS A 66 4.43 12.11 2.66
C CYS A 66 4.31 11.70 4.14
N VAL A 67 5.07 10.68 4.58
CA VAL A 67 5.11 10.26 5.99
C VAL A 67 5.65 11.40 6.87
N ALA A 68 6.76 12.03 6.48
CA ALA A 68 7.34 13.14 7.24
C ALA A 68 6.41 14.35 7.33
N GLN A 69 5.61 14.62 6.29
CA GLN A 69 4.58 15.64 6.33
C GLN A 69 3.48 15.25 7.34
N ALA A 70 2.87 14.08 7.18
CA ALA A 70 1.76 13.62 8.04
C ALA A 70 2.16 13.58 9.53
N GLN A 71 3.41 13.23 9.84
CA GLN A 71 3.92 13.24 11.21
C GLN A 71 4.09 14.63 11.83
N ARG A 72 4.22 15.68 11.01
CA ARG A 72 4.39 17.07 11.46
C ARG A 72 3.09 17.84 11.52
N GLU A 73 2.03 17.32 10.91
CA GLU A 73 0.71 17.94 10.96
C GLU A 73 0.19 17.94 12.41
N PRO A 74 -0.49 19.03 12.83
CA PRO A 74 -1.07 19.08 14.15
C PRO A 74 -2.13 17.99 14.30
N GLY A 75 -2.33 17.52 15.53
CA GLY A 75 -3.51 16.70 15.83
C GLY A 75 -4.81 17.48 15.58
N PRO A 76 -5.93 16.78 15.39
CA PRO A 76 -7.22 17.42 15.10
C PRO A 76 -7.64 18.37 16.23
N ASP A 77 -8.14 19.55 15.87
CA ASP A 77 -8.66 20.54 16.82
C ASP A 77 -10.20 20.52 16.88
N PRO A 78 -10.80 19.99 17.96
CA PRO A 78 -12.26 19.90 18.09
C PRO A 78 -12.97 21.26 18.21
N ARG A 79 -12.22 22.38 18.36
CA ARG A 79 -12.80 23.72 18.41
C ARG A 79 -12.98 24.36 17.04
N THR A 80 -12.17 23.95 16.08
CA THR A 80 -12.13 24.58 14.74
C THR A 80 -12.53 23.61 13.63
N GLU A 81 -12.51 22.31 13.91
CA GLU A 81 -12.88 21.26 12.97
C GLU A 81 -14.28 20.70 13.25
N ASP A 82 -15.07 20.50 12.19
CA ASP A 82 -16.38 19.84 12.25
C ASP A 82 -16.22 18.38 11.79
N TRP A 83 -15.88 17.50 12.73
CA TRP A 83 -15.71 16.07 12.48
C TRP A 83 -16.96 15.28 12.84
N HIS A 84 -17.41 14.45 11.90
CA HIS A 84 -18.47 13.48 12.14
C HIS A 84 -17.97 12.06 11.82
N ALA A 85 -18.02 11.18 12.82
CA ALA A 85 -17.69 9.75 12.65
C ALA A 85 -18.72 9.00 11.79
N THR A 86 -19.87 9.62 11.52
CA THR A 86 -20.93 9.08 10.67
C THR A 86 -21.34 10.13 9.64
N SER A 87 -21.75 9.69 8.45
CA SER A 87 -22.25 10.57 7.39
C SER A 87 -23.68 11.11 7.65
N TRP A 88 -24.22 10.87 8.85
CA TRP A 88 -25.58 11.26 9.18
C TRP A 88 -25.62 12.67 9.78
N LEU A 89 -26.21 13.60 9.04
CA LEU A 89 -26.55 14.93 9.53
C LEU A 89 -28.07 14.96 9.80
N PRO A 90 -28.52 15.15 11.06
CA PRO A 90 -29.93 15.44 11.31
C PRO A 90 -30.30 16.75 10.58
N ILE A 91 -31.41 16.73 9.85
CA ILE A 91 -32.01 17.93 9.26
C ILE A 91 -32.25 18.92 10.41
N ARG A 92 -31.60 20.10 10.34
CA ARG A 92 -31.83 21.21 11.26
C ARG A 92 -33.12 21.94 10.93
#